data_AF-I9QVJ6-F1
#
_entry.id   AF-I9QVJ6-F1
#
_cell.length_a   1.000
_cell.length_b   1.000
_cell.length_c   1.000
_cell.angle_alpha   90.00
_cell.angle_beta   90.00
_cell.angle_gamma   90.00
#
_symmetry.space_group_name_H-M   'P 1'
#
loop_
_entity.id
_entity.type
_entity.pdbx_description
1 polymer ?
#
loop_
_entity_poly.entity_id
_entity_poly.type
_entity_poly.pdbx_seq_one_letter_code
_entity_poly.pdbx_strand_id
1 'polypeptide(L)'
;MQEKGVLDIGGDNAVKAFREKNVKDGAPINAGYMVLEPEIFNYLSDDTCVFEQTPLMKLVEEGELMSYVHTGFWQCMDNIREKATLEKLLANGTAPWKKWDRAIPNNPYNE
;
A
#
# COMPACT_ATOMS: atom_id res chain seq x y z
N MET A 1 -3.23 -2.75 17.79
CA MET A 1 -1.89 -2.89 17.16
C MET A 1 -2.19 -3.07 15.68
N GLN A 2 -1.71 -2.21 14.78
CA GLN A 2 -2.06 -2.30 13.35
C GLN A 2 -1.25 -3.41 12.68
N GLU A 3 -1.95 -4.31 11.98
CA GLU A 3 -1.39 -5.40 11.20
C GLU A 3 -1.23 -4.92 9.76
N LYS A 4 0.02 -4.75 9.31
CA LYS A 4 0.34 -4.50 7.89
C LYS A 4 0.84 -5.81 7.29
N GLY A 5 0.44 -6.12 6.06
CA GLY A 5 0.92 -7.30 5.32
C GLY A 5 2.41 -7.18 4.99
N VAL A 6 3.18 -8.20 5.37
CA VAL A 6 4.62 -8.34 5.13
C VAL A 6 4.85 -9.24 3.91
N LEU A 7 5.75 -8.81 3.02
CA LEU A 7 6.17 -9.57 1.85
C LEU A 7 7.49 -10.29 2.12
N ASP A 8 7.57 -11.56 1.73
CA ASP A 8 8.84 -12.27 1.56
C ASP A 8 9.26 -12.18 0.09
N ILE A 9 10.41 -11.57 -0.19
CA ILE A 9 10.86 -11.23 -1.55
C ILE A 9 12.15 -12.00 -1.84
N GLY A 10 12.14 -12.81 -2.90
CA GLY A 10 13.31 -13.49 -3.43
C GLY A 10 14.30 -12.54 -4.12
N GLY A 11 15.51 -13.03 -4.41
CA GLY A 11 16.57 -12.22 -5.07
C GLY A 11 16.24 -11.75 -6.49
N ASP A 12 15.14 -12.21 -7.06
CA ASP A 12 14.57 -11.88 -8.37
C ASP A 12 13.38 -10.90 -8.30
N ASN A 13 13.09 -10.35 -7.12
CA ASN A 13 11.90 -9.56 -6.79
C ASN A 13 10.56 -10.34 -6.83
N ALA A 14 10.59 -11.66 -7.00
CA ALA A 14 9.39 -12.47 -6.89
C ALA A 14 8.94 -12.56 -5.42
N VAL A 15 7.66 -12.30 -5.17
CA VAL A 15 7.08 -12.47 -3.83
C VAL A 15 6.86 -13.95 -3.59
N LYS A 16 7.50 -14.50 -2.56
CA LYS A 16 7.42 -15.93 -2.20
C LYS A 16 6.33 -16.20 -1.15
N ALA A 17 5.97 -15.21 -0.35
CA ALA A 17 4.89 -15.32 0.63
C ALA A 17 4.32 -13.95 1.02
N PHE A 18 3.03 -13.91 1.33
CA PHE A 18 2.35 -12.83 2.03
C PHE A 18 2.00 -13.31 3.44
N ARG A 19 2.41 -12.58 4.49
CA ARG A 19 2.07 -12.92 5.88
C ARG A 19 1.70 -11.70 6.70
N GLU A 20 0.86 -11.90 7.71
CA GLU A 20 0.58 -10.87 8.72
C GLU A 20 1.77 -10.67 9.67
N LYS A 21 1.94 -9.43 10.14
CA LYS A 21 3.17 -8.96 10.79
C LYS A 21 3.47 -9.67 12.11
N ASN A 22 4.72 -10.11 12.26
CA ASN A 22 5.36 -10.32 13.56
C ASN A 22 6.36 -9.17 13.80
N VAL A 23 6.42 -8.64 15.02
CA VAL A 23 6.96 -7.28 15.35
C VAL A 23 8.47 -7.08 15.04
N LYS A 24 9.21 -8.13 14.66
CA LYS A 24 10.68 -8.12 14.60
C LYS A 24 11.33 -7.93 13.22
N ASP A 25 10.59 -7.98 12.12
CA ASP A 25 11.20 -7.95 10.80
C ASP A 25 11.03 -6.58 10.16
N GLY A 26 12.14 -5.90 9.82
CA GLY A 26 12.17 -4.72 8.94
C GLY A 26 11.83 -5.07 7.49
N ALA A 27 10.88 -5.97 7.31
CA ALA A 27 10.51 -6.56 6.03
C ALA A 27 9.63 -5.59 5.23
N PRO A 28 9.78 -5.59 3.90
CA PRO A 28 8.96 -4.78 3.01
C PRO A 28 7.48 -5.11 3.19
N ILE A 29 6.64 -4.08 3.11
CA ILE A 29 5.20 -4.19 3.25
C ILE A 29 4.52 -3.93 1.90
N ASN A 30 3.31 -4.45 1.74
CA ASN A 30 2.44 -4.04 0.64
C ASN A 30 2.01 -2.57 0.84
N ALA A 31 2.39 -1.71 -0.10
CA ALA A 31 2.14 -0.27 -0.07
C ALA A 31 0.82 0.16 -0.75
N GLY A 32 0.08 -0.79 -1.35
CA GLY A 32 -1.22 -0.58 -1.99
C GLY A 32 -1.18 -0.05 -3.43
N TYR A 33 0.00 0.29 -3.97
CA TYR A 33 0.16 0.71 -5.36
C TYR A 33 0.50 -0.50 -6.22
N MET A 34 -0.41 -0.88 -7.11
CA MET A 34 -0.27 -2.08 -7.93
C MET A 34 -0.43 -1.76 -9.42
N VAL A 35 0.31 -2.49 -10.23
CA VAL A 35 0.12 -2.57 -11.69
C VAL A 35 -0.29 -4.01 -11.96
N LEU A 36 -1.45 -4.19 -12.58
CA LEU A 36 -2.10 -5.48 -12.73
C LEU A 36 -2.50 -5.65 -14.20
N GLU A 37 -2.29 -6.85 -14.73
CA GLU A 37 -2.88 -7.24 -16.01
C GLU A 37 -4.40 -7.46 -15.83
N PRO A 38 -5.24 -7.22 -16.86
CA PRO A 38 -6.68 -7.37 -16.78
C PRO A 38 -7.17 -8.74 -16.28
N GLU A 39 -6.39 -9.79 -16.50
CA GLU A 39 -6.65 -11.16 -16.04
C GLU A 39 -6.81 -11.26 -14.51
N ILE A 40 -6.40 -10.25 -13.75
CA ILE A 40 -6.63 -10.17 -12.30
C ILE A 40 -8.10 -10.34 -11.93
N PHE A 41 -9.02 -9.91 -12.79
CA PHE A 41 -10.46 -10.05 -12.56
C PHE A 41 -10.92 -11.52 -12.50
N ASN A 42 -10.15 -12.45 -13.08
CA ASN A 42 -10.43 -13.89 -12.99
C ASN A 42 -10.23 -14.45 -11.57
N TYR A 43 -9.50 -13.73 -10.71
CA TYR A 43 -9.23 -14.13 -9.33
C TYR A 43 -10.25 -13.56 -8.34
N LEU A 44 -11.09 -12.61 -8.77
CA LEU A 44 -12.11 -11.96 -7.94
C LEU A 44 -13.43 -12.73 -8.03
N SER A 45 -14.02 -13.10 -6.88
CA SER A 45 -15.27 -13.88 -6.86
C SER A 45 -16.52 -13.02 -6.83
N ASP A 46 -16.71 -12.27 -5.75
CA ASP A 46 -17.85 -11.40 -5.48
C ASP A 46 -17.43 -10.27 -4.53
N ASP A 47 -18.38 -9.46 -4.08
CA ASP A 47 -18.13 -8.31 -3.19
C ASP A 47 -17.55 -8.70 -1.81
N THR A 48 -17.58 -9.98 -1.45
CA THR A 48 -16.97 -10.49 -0.21
C THR A 48 -15.50 -10.87 -0.40
N CYS A 49 -15.00 -10.83 -1.64
CA CYS A 49 -13.62 -11.15 -1.97
C CYS A 49 -12.66 -10.09 -1.42
N VAL A 50 -11.87 -10.46 -0.41
CA VAL A 50 -10.78 -9.62 0.09
C VAL A 50 -9.59 -9.80 -0.84
N PHE A 51 -9.26 -8.73 -1.58
CA PHE A 51 -8.24 -8.75 -2.62
C PHE A 51 -6.86 -9.16 -2.10
N GLU A 52 -6.47 -8.64 -0.93
CA GLU A 52 -5.18 -8.92 -0.30
C GLU A 52 -5.07 -10.33 0.29
N GLN A 53 -6.16 -11.11 0.27
CA GLN A 53 -6.17 -12.49 0.71
C GLN A 53 -6.14 -13.42 -0.50
N THR A 54 -7.30 -13.98 -0.87
CA THR A 54 -7.40 -15.07 -1.84
C THR A 54 -6.75 -14.74 -3.20
N PRO A 55 -6.97 -13.55 -3.80
CA PRO A 55 -6.34 -13.21 -5.08
C PRO A 55 -4.82 -13.10 -4.99
N LEU A 56 -4.27 -12.30 -4.07
CA LEU A 56 -2.81 -12.15 -3.97
C LEU A 56 -2.11 -13.44 -3.55
N MET A 57 -2.72 -14.26 -2.68
CA MET A 57 -2.17 -15.56 -2.31
C MET A 57 -2.05 -16.50 -3.51
N LYS A 58 -3.08 -16.57 -4.37
CA LYS A 58 -3.04 -17.37 -5.60
C LYS A 58 -1.95 -16.91 -6.56
N LEU A 59 -1.81 -15.59 -6.76
CA LEU A 59 -0.74 -15.05 -7.60
C LEU A 59 0.66 -15.38 -7.05
N VAL A 60 0.83 -15.41 -5.73
CA VAL A 60 2.08 -15.87 -5.11
C VAL A 60 2.32 -17.36 -5.38
N GLU A 61 1.30 -18.20 -5.18
CA GLU A 61 1.38 -19.64 -5.44
C GLU A 61 1.70 -19.95 -6.91
N GLU A 62 1.16 -19.16 -7.84
CA GLU A 62 1.37 -19.28 -9.27
C GLU A 62 2.68 -18.61 -9.74
N GLY A 63 3.35 -17.84 -8.89
CA GLY A 63 4.59 -17.14 -9.22
C GLY A 63 4.40 -15.87 -10.05
N GLU A 64 3.17 -15.35 -10.11
CA GLU A 64 2.76 -14.18 -10.90
C GLU A 64 2.77 -12.87 -10.07
N LEU A 65 3.00 -12.93 -8.75
CA LEU A 65 3.15 -11.74 -7.92
C LEU A 65 4.60 -11.27 -7.81
N MET A 66 4.89 -10.13 -8.43
CA MET A 66 6.19 -9.46 -8.35
C MET A 66 6.14 -8.23 -7.43
N SER A 67 7.31 -7.82 -6.94
CA SER A 67 7.45 -6.65 -6.07
C SER A 67 8.28 -5.53 -6.72
N TYR A 68 7.92 -4.29 -6.39
CA TYR A 68 8.72 -3.11 -6.68
C TYR A 68 9.09 -2.40 -5.38
N VAL A 69 10.38 -2.25 -5.11
CA VAL A 69 10.87 -1.66 -3.86
C VAL A 69 10.88 -0.14 -3.96
N HIS A 70 9.90 0.50 -3.32
CA HIS A 70 9.88 1.96 -3.16
C HIS A 70 10.68 2.38 -1.92
N THR A 71 11.79 3.08 -2.13
CA THR A 71 12.66 3.59 -1.05
C THR A 71 12.36 5.05 -0.67
N GLY A 72 11.41 5.69 -1.36
CA GLY A 72 11.01 7.06 -1.11
C GLY A 72 10.01 7.20 0.04
N PHE A 73 9.42 8.39 0.13
CA PHE A 73 8.38 8.63 1.13
C PHE A 73 7.12 7.79 0.84
N TRP A 74 6.61 7.12 1.87
CA TRP A 74 5.30 6.47 1.89
C TRP A 74 4.72 6.59 3.31
N GLN A 75 3.42 6.88 3.41
CA GLN A 75 2.73 6.98 4.68
C GLN A 75 1.23 6.72 4.49
N CYS A 76 0.64 5.87 5.34
CA CYS A 76 -0.80 5.63 5.40
C CYS A 76 -1.52 6.66 6.29
N MET A 77 -2.85 6.67 6.26
CA MET A 77 -3.70 7.52 7.09
C MET A 77 -4.87 6.71 7.65
N ASP A 78 -4.55 5.83 8.58
CA ASP A 78 -5.50 4.90 9.20
C ASP A 78 -6.03 5.45 10.53
N ASN A 79 -5.32 6.40 11.14
CA ASN A 79 -5.71 7.02 12.41
C ASN A 79 -5.51 8.54 12.45
N ILE A 80 -6.08 9.18 13.48
CA ILE A 80 -6.07 10.64 13.62
C ILE A 80 -4.66 11.23 13.78
N ARG A 81 -3.72 10.46 14.35
CA ARG A 81 -2.33 10.89 14.51
C ARG A 81 -1.60 10.95 13.18
N GLU A 82 -1.84 9.98 12.31
CA GLU A 82 -1.31 9.97 10.94
C GLU A 82 -1.90 11.10 10.11
N LYS A 83 -3.22 11.33 10.21
CA LYS A 83 -3.88 12.50 9.60
C LYS A 83 -3.20 13.80 10.03
N ALA A 84 -3.05 14.04 11.33
CA ALA A 84 -2.41 15.25 11.85
C ALA A 84 -0.95 15.40 11.37
N THR A 85 -0.24 14.29 11.15
CA THR A 85 1.12 14.30 10.61
C THR A 85 1.13 14.72 9.14
N LEU A 86 0.23 14.16 8.33
CA LEU A 86 0.11 14.50 6.91
C LEU A 86 -0.36 15.94 6.70
N GLU A 87 -1.30 16.43 7.53
CA GLU A 87 -1.76 17.83 7.50
C GLU A 87 -0.62 18.81 7.79
N LYS A 88 0.24 18.52 8.76
CA LYS A 88 1.43 19.36 9.05
C LYS A 88 2.39 19.43 7.88
N LEU A 89 2.64 18.31 7.20
CA LEU A 89 3.50 18.28 6.00
C LEU A 89 2.92 19.13 4.87
N LEU A 90 1.60 19.11 4.68
CA LEU A 90 0.92 19.98 3.72
C LEU A 90 0.98 21.44 4.11
N ALA A 91 0.64 21.78 5.36
CA ALA A 91 0.62 23.16 5.86
C ALA A 91 2.00 23.83 5.81
N ASN A 92 3.07 23.05 6.05
CA ASN A 92 4.44 23.53 5.99
C ASN A 92 5.01 23.58 4.56
N GLY A 93 4.25 23.14 3.55
CA GLY A 93 4.73 23.05 2.17
C GLY A 93 5.82 22.00 1.94
N THR A 94 5.99 21.06 2.87
CA THR A 94 7.03 20.01 2.83
C THR A 94 6.49 18.63 2.47
N ALA A 95 5.22 18.52 2.07
CA ALA A 95 4.58 17.27 1.67
C ALA A 95 5.28 16.64 0.44
N PRO A 96 6.03 15.53 0.60
CA PRO A 96 6.85 14.97 -0.47
C PRO A 96 6.01 14.30 -1.58
N TRP A 97 4.76 13.91 -1.29
CA TRP A 97 3.82 13.36 -2.26
C TRP A 97 3.17 14.45 -3.15
N LYS A 98 3.20 15.71 -2.74
CA LYS A 98 2.66 16.82 -3.54
C LYS A 98 3.64 17.16 -4.66
N LYS A 99 3.43 16.58 -5.84
CA LYS A 99 4.25 16.81 -7.05
C LYS A 99 3.61 17.78 -8.05
N TRP A 100 2.52 18.44 -7.66
CA TRP A 100 1.74 19.34 -8.52
C TRP A 100 1.73 20.77 -7.99
N ASP A 101 1.55 21.72 -8.91
CA ASP A 101 1.50 23.16 -8.60
C ASP A 101 0.09 23.71 -8.37
N ARG A 102 -0.95 22.92 -8.69
CA ARG A 102 -2.34 23.38 -8.51
C ARG A 102 -2.63 23.70 -7.04
N ALA A 103 -3.42 24.75 -6.84
CA ALA A 103 -3.94 25.11 -5.52
C ALA A 103 -4.75 23.94 -4.94
N ILE A 104 -4.65 23.76 -3.62
CA ILE A 104 -5.50 22.80 -2.90
C ILE A 104 -6.93 23.34 -2.99
N PRO A 105 -7.91 22.57 -3.51
CA PRO A 105 -9.30 23.01 -3.55
C PRO A 105 -9.76 23.38 -2.13
N ASN A 106 -10.38 24.55 -1.97
CA ASN A 106 -11.00 24.90 -0.70
C ASN A 106 -12.08 23.87 -0.38
N ASN A 107 -11.93 23.16 0.74
CA ASN A 107 -12.95 22.26 1.25
C ASN A 107 -13.99 23.09 2.02
N PRO A 108 -15.24 23.21 1.54
CA PRO A 108 -16.27 23.99 2.22
C PRO A 108 -16.72 23.40 3.56
N TYR A 109 -16.23 22.20 3.94
CA TYR A 109 -16.55 21.51 5.18
C TYR A 109 -15.44 21.57 6.24
N ASN A 110 -14.44 22.42 6.08
CA ASN A 110 -13.40 22.66 7.09
C ASN A 110 -13.75 23.87 7.99
N GLU A 111 -14.94 23.85 8.59
CA GLU A 111 -15.33 24.70 9.74
C GLU A 111 -15.50 23.82 10.99
#